data_AF-A0A4Q6GLI1-F1
#
_entry.id   AF-A0A4Q6GLI1-F1
#
_cell.length_a   1.000
_cell.length_b   1.000
_cell.length_c   1.000
_cell.angle_alpha   90.00
_cell.angle_beta   90.00
_cell.angle_gamma   90.00
#
_symmetry.space_group_name_H-M   'P 1'
#
loop_
_entity.id
_entity.type
_entity.pdbx_description
1 polymer ?
#
loop_
_entity_poly.entity_id
_entity_poly.type
_entity_poly.pdbx_seq_one_letter_code
_entity_poly.pdbx_strand_id
1 'polypeptide(L)'
;MKRFLFALLLMTTLAPVGVVHAQAPVLQLSGGDFPDLTVHRPVFDERNNQLAMACDQMRARRIDELDPLWKRAMDRIHFDCEDLTEEDAGFSMVATVATGFLRPGMVQFAGLPVAEVRMMDSDLWSDHQYVLQKSYAEARTKLRDFIQSRCQAQQERDGALVERGCSLTETDEGLYLEASELGGIWVHPEEGDPARTVYAEAWSD
;
A
#
# COMPACT_ATOMS: atom_id res chain seq x y z
N MET A 1 53.88 51.69 -45.41
CA MET A 1 53.94 50.26 -44.99
C MET A 1 53.36 50.14 -43.59
N LYS A 2 52.12 49.64 -43.42
CA LYS A 2 51.50 49.39 -42.11
C LYS A 2 51.14 47.91 -42.04
N ARG A 3 51.74 47.19 -41.09
CA ARG A 3 51.47 45.77 -40.78
C ARG A 3 50.34 45.71 -39.76
N PHE A 4 49.30 44.93 -40.02
CA PHE A 4 48.27 44.57 -39.05
C PHE A 4 48.52 43.14 -38.55
N LEU A 5 48.69 42.98 -37.24
CA LEU A 5 48.67 41.69 -36.55
C LEU A 5 47.21 41.23 -36.42
N PHE A 6 46.90 40.01 -36.85
CA PHE A 6 45.68 39.29 -36.50
C PHE A 6 45.96 38.44 -35.26
N ALA A 7 45.28 38.75 -34.15
CA ALA A 7 45.25 37.91 -32.96
C ALA A 7 44.09 36.91 -33.07
N LEU A 8 44.41 35.62 -33.02
CA LEU A 8 43.45 34.52 -33.08
C LEU A 8 42.96 34.22 -31.64
N LEU A 9 41.70 34.55 -31.33
CA LEU A 9 41.06 34.14 -30.07
C LEU A 9 40.54 32.70 -30.22
N LEU A 10 41.11 31.74 -29.47
CA LEU A 10 40.50 30.43 -29.25
C LEU A 10 39.37 30.58 -28.23
N MET A 11 38.12 30.34 -28.65
CA MET A 11 37.01 30.13 -27.74
C MET A 11 36.96 28.65 -27.33
N THR A 12 37.30 28.35 -26.08
CA THR A 12 37.06 27.05 -25.46
C THR A 12 35.59 26.97 -25.02
N THR A 13 34.82 26.12 -25.69
CA THR A 13 33.44 25.78 -25.31
C THR A 13 33.46 24.87 -24.08
N LEU A 14 33.06 25.38 -22.92
CA LEU A 14 32.74 24.59 -21.73
C LEU A 14 31.38 23.91 -21.96
N ALA A 15 31.38 22.58 -22.13
CA ALA A 15 30.14 21.80 -22.14
C ALA A 15 29.57 21.72 -20.72
N PRO A 16 28.28 22.00 -20.49
CA PRO A 16 27.66 21.81 -19.20
C PRO A 16 27.57 20.30 -18.90
N VAL A 17 28.26 19.87 -17.85
CA VAL A 17 28.05 18.54 -17.27
C VAL A 17 26.66 18.56 -16.64
N GLY A 18 25.69 17.96 -17.33
CA GLY A 18 24.35 17.76 -16.80
C GLY A 18 24.42 16.95 -15.52
N VAL A 19 24.00 17.54 -14.40
CA VAL A 19 23.76 16.80 -13.16
C VAL A 19 22.62 15.83 -13.45
N VAL A 20 22.95 14.56 -13.65
CA VAL A 20 21.96 13.48 -13.64
C VAL A 20 21.41 13.46 -12.21
N HIS A 21 20.25 14.09 -12.01
CA HIS A 21 19.45 13.83 -10.82
C HIS A 21 19.04 12.36 -10.90
N ALA A 22 19.74 11.50 -10.18
CA ALA A 22 19.29 10.14 -9.96
C ALA A 22 17.90 10.25 -9.32
N GLN A 23 16.86 9.86 -10.07
CA GLN A 23 15.52 9.78 -9.51
C GLN A 23 15.58 8.87 -8.29
N ALA A 24 14.95 9.30 -7.20
CA ALA A 24 14.86 8.47 -6.01
C ALA A 24 14.23 7.12 -6.39
N PRO A 25 14.73 6.00 -5.83
CA PRO A 25 14.20 4.69 -6.16
C PRO A 25 12.73 4.60 -5.77
N VAL A 26 11.91 4.08 -6.69
CA VAL A 26 10.48 3.79 -6.47
C VAL A 26 10.36 2.56 -5.58
N LEU A 27 9.50 2.61 -4.57
CA LEU A 27 9.17 1.47 -3.73
C LEU A 27 8.29 0.50 -4.51
N GLN A 28 8.81 -0.67 -4.84
CA GLN A 28 8.06 -1.73 -5.50
C GLN A 28 7.47 -2.69 -4.48
N LEU A 29 6.14 -2.71 -4.41
CA LEU A 29 5.36 -3.60 -3.55
C LEU A 29 5.02 -4.89 -4.27
N SER A 30 4.78 -5.92 -3.48
CA SER A 30 4.73 -7.29 -3.94
C SER A 30 3.55 -8.10 -3.33
N GLY A 31 2.73 -7.47 -2.50
CA GLY A 31 1.62 -8.10 -1.75
C GLY A 31 2.09 -8.45 -0.34
N GLY A 32 1.27 -8.20 0.67
CA GLY A 32 1.63 -8.29 2.09
C GLY A 32 2.64 -7.23 2.58
N ASP A 33 3.17 -6.37 1.70
CA ASP A 33 4.15 -5.32 2.02
C ASP A 33 3.50 -4.07 2.66
N PHE A 34 2.45 -4.22 3.47
CA PHE A 34 1.74 -3.10 4.07
C PHE A 34 2.59 -2.43 5.17
N PRO A 35 2.64 -1.08 5.23
CA PRO A 35 3.22 -0.40 6.36
C PRO A 35 2.33 -0.57 7.58
N ASP A 36 2.91 -0.63 8.78
CA ASP A 36 2.14 -0.33 9.99
C ASP A 36 1.86 1.18 10.02
N LEU A 37 0.58 1.57 10.10
CA LEU A 37 0.11 2.96 10.12
C LEU A 37 -0.44 3.41 11.47
N THR A 38 -0.57 2.51 12.46
CA THR A 38 -1.22 2.80 13.74
C THR A 38 -0.25 2.62 14.90
N VAL A 39 -0.53 3.30 16.01
CA VAL A 39 0.15 3.06 17.27
C VAL A 39 -0.90 2.77 18.32
N HIS A 40 -0.82 1.59 18.92
CA HIS A 40 -1.57 1.24 20.11
C HIS A 40 -0.75 1.51 21.36
N ARG A 41 -1.34 2.21 22.34
CA ARG A 41 -0.77 2.42 23.67
C ARG A 41 -1.67 1.74 24.70
N PRO A 42 -1.29 0.55 25.21
CA PRO A 42 -2.10 -0.16 26.19
C PRO A 42 -2.26 0.67 27.46
N VAL A 43 -3.49 0.70 27.99
CA VAL A 43 -3.82 1.32 29.28
C VAL A 43 -4.03 0.22 30.32
N PHE A 44 -3.62 0.48 31.56
CA PHE A 44 -3.70 -0.48 32.66
C PHE A 44 -4.50 0.11 33.83
N ASP A 45 -5.23 -0.74 34.54
CA ASP A 45 -5.94 -0.38 35.76
C ASP A 45 -4.99 -0.23 36.97
N GLU A 46 -5.53 0.14 38.14
CA GLU A 46 -4.75 0.27 39.40
C GLU A 46 -4.13 -1.05 39.89
N ARG A 47 -4.60 -2.18 39.37
CA ARG A 47 -4.11 -3.53 39.68
C ARG A 47 -3.13 -4.04 38.61
N ASN A 48 -2.73 -3.19 37.67
CA ASN A 48 -1.85 -3.51 36.55
C ASN A 48 -2.43 -4.57 35.59
N ASN A 49 -3.76 -4.67 35.49
CA ASN A 49 -4.41 -5.42 34.43
C ASN A 49 -4.57 -4.53 33.20
N GLN A 50 -4.30 -5.06 32.01
CA GLN A 50 -4.54 -4.34 30.77
C GLN A 50 -6.05 -4.17 30.57
N LEU A 51 -6.48 -2.93 30.30
CA LEU A 51 -7.85 -2.63 29.94
C LEU A 51 -8.13 -3.09 28.50
N ALA A 52 -9.42 -3.28 28.19
CA ALA A 52 -9.84 -3.53 26.81
C ALA A 52 -9.37 -2.40 25.88
N MET A 53 -9.12 -2.75 24.62
CA MET A 53 -8.74 -1.77 23.61
C MET A 53 -9.90 -0.80 23.40
N ALA A 54 -9.55 0.48 23.22
CA ALA A 54 -10.49 1.55 22.94
C ALA A 54 -9.82 2.60 22.04
N CYS A 55 -10.61 3.40 21.35
CA CYS A 55 -10.08 4.37 20.40
C CYS A 55 -9.17 5.45 21.00
N ASP A 56 -9.36 5.80 22.28
CA ASP A 56 -8.49 6.75 22.99
C ASP A 56 -7.07 6.20 23.26
N GLN A 57 -6.88 4.89 23.07
CA GLN A 57 -5.59 4.20 23.18
C GLN A 57 -4.85 4.12 21.83
N MET A 58 -5.48 4.57 20.74
CA MET A 58 -4.98 4.42 19.38
C MET A 58 -4.74 5.77 18.70
N ARG A 59 -3.81 5.79 17.76
CA ARG A 59 -3.57 6.95 16.89
C ARG A 59 -2.91 6.54 15.58
N ALA A 60 -2.97 7.42 14.59
CA ALA A 60 -2.05 7.36 13.46
C ALA A 60 -0.58 7.43 13.93
N ARG A 61 0.28 6.68 13.25
CA ARG A 61 1.73 6.93 13.27
C ARG A 61 2.02 8.30 12.67
N ARG A 62 3.05 8.96 13.19
CA ARG A 62 3.63 10.14 12.54
C ARG A 62 4.53 9.69 11.39
N ILE A 63 4.65 10.49 10.34
CA ILE A 63 5.50 10.15 9.18
C ILE A 63 6.96 9.87 9.60
N ASP A 64 7.47 10.55 10.63
CA ASP A 64 8.82 10.35 11.14
C ASP A 64 9.02 9.04 11.92
N GLU A 65 7.92 8.37 12.31
CA GLU A 65 7.88 7.07 12.99
C GLU A 65 7.79 5.88 12.02
N LEU A 66 7.60 6.13 10.72
CA LEU A 66 7.55 5.09 9.70
C LEU A 66 8.95 4.55 9.37
N ASP A 67 8.99 3.33 8.83
CA ASP A 67 10.20 2.77 8.19
C ASP A 67 10.78 3.76 7.15
N PRO A 68 12.12 3.88 7.01
CA PRO A 68 12.74 4.83 6.08
C PRO A 68 12.26 4.78 4.62
N LEU A 69 11.80 3.62 4.13
CA LEU A 69 11.21 3.51 2.80
C LEU A 69 9.85 4.22 2.77
N TRP A 70 8.96 3.89 3.70
CA TRP A 70 7.63 4.45 3.82
C TRP A 70 7.62 5.93 4.18
N LYS A 71 8.52 6.36 5.07
CA LYS A 71 8.71 7.77 5.44
C LYS A 71 8.96 8.68 4.23
N ARG A 72 9.66 8.17 3.20
CA ARG A 72 9.93 8.93 1.96
C ARG A 72 8.77 8.93 0.99
N ALA A 73 7.99 7.85 0.97
CA ALA A 73 6.85 7.68 0.08
C ALA A 73 5.57 8.35 0.60
N MET A 74 5.41 8.46 1.92
CA MET A 74 4.21 8.97 2.56
C MET A 74 4.13 10.51 2.49
N ASP A 75 2.94 11.02 2.18
CA ASP A 75 2.63 12.45 2.22
C ASP A 75 1.85 12.82 3.48
N ARG A 76 0.82 12.06 3.82
CA ARG A 76 0.00 12.21 5.03
C ARG A 76 -0.65 10.90 5.43
N ILE A 77 -1.05 10.80 6.70
CA ILE A 77 -1.82 9.67 7.23
C ILE A 77 -3.13 10.22 7.79
N HIS A 78 -4.24 9.57 7.42
CA HIS A 78 -5.56 9.77 8.02
C HIS A 78 -5.89 8.54 8.87
N PHE A 79 -6.52 8.74 10.02
CA PHE A 79 -6.89 7.67 10.92
C PHE A 79 -8.26 7.96 11.52
N ASP A 80 -9.17 7.00 11.32
CA ASP A 80 -10.47 6.95 11.98
C ASP A 80 -10.52 5.70 12.87
N CYS A 81 -11.24 5.82 13.98
CA CYS A 81 -11.44 4.74 14.94
C CYS A 81 -12.86 4.84 15.49
N GLU A 82 -13.52 3.69 15.58
CA GLU A 82 -14.85 3.56 16.14
C GLU A 82 -14.87 2.50 17.25
N ASP A 83 -15.32 2.91 18.44
CA ASP A 83 -15.65 2.00 19.52
C ASP A 83 -17.03 1.38 19.23
N LEU A 84 -17.05 0.11 18.87
CA LEU A 84 -18.26 -0.64 18.59
C LEU A 84 -18.74 -1.30 19.89
N THR A 85 -19.70 -0.64 20.53
CA THR A 85 -20.37 -1.15 21.73
C THR A 85 -21.79 -1.60 21.37
N GLU A 86 -22.08 -2.89 21.42
CA GLU A 86 -23.48 -3.34 21.43
C GLU A 86 -24.00 -3.34 22.87
N GLU A 87 -24.99 -2.49 23.15
CA GLU A 87 -25.65 -2.37 24.47
C GLU A 87 -26.25 -3.70 24.97
N ASP A 88 -26.48 -4.70 24.10
CA ASP A 88 -27.19 -5.94 24.43
C ASP A 88 -26.45 -7.27 24.13
N ALA A 89 -25.37 -7.27 23.32
CA ALA A 89 -24.67 -8.51 22.92
C ALA A 89 -23.39 -8.83 23.72
N GLY A 90 -22.91 -7.88 24.53
CA GLY A 90 -21.78 -8.10 25.44
C GLY A 90 -20.39 -8.09 24.80
N PHE A 91 -20.26 -7.56 23.59
CA PHE A 91 -18.97 -7.34 22.94
C PHE A 91 -18.65 -5.84 22.88
N SER A 92 -17.42 -5.51 23.26
CA SER A 92 -16.81 -4.19 23.06
C SER A 92 -15.62 -4.45 22.16
N MET A 93 -15.69 -3.95 20.92
CA MET A 93 -14.61 -4.10 19.94
C MET A 93 -14.24 -2.74 19.37
N VAL A 94 -13.06 -2.65 18.78
CA VAL A 94 -12.60 -1.46 18.08
C VAL A 94 -12.50 -1.79 16.59
N ALA A 95 -12.99 -0.89 15.75
CA ALA A 95 -12.72 -0.90 14.32
C ALA A 95 -11.90 0.33 13.96
N THR A 96 -10.86 0.15 13.16
CA THR A 96 -9.97 1.22 12.72
C THR A 96 -9.87 1.29 11.21
N VAL A 97 -9.70 2.50 10.70
CA VAL A 97 -9.37 2.74 9.29
C VAL A 97 -8.18 3.70 9.24
N ALA A 98 -7.02 3.19 8.82
CA ALA A 98 -5.82 3.99 8.61
C ALA A 98 -5.54 4.10 7.10
N THR A 99 -5.51 5.33 6.58
CA THR A 99 -5.18 5.60 5.17
C THR A 99 -3.88 6.39 5.05
N GLY A 100 -2.87 5.78 4.43
CA GLY A 100 -1.63 6.41 4.04
C GLY A 100 -1.73 6.97 2.61
N PHE A 101 -1.66 8.28 2.47
CA PHE A 101 -1.66 8.95 1.16
C PHE A 101 -0.22 9.08 0.66
N LEU A 102 0.02 8.62 -0.56
CA LEU A 102 1.37 8.48 -1.11
C LEU A 102 1.71 9.65 -2.02
N ARG A 103 2.98 10.05 -1.99
CA ARG A 103 3.55 10.99 -2.94
C ARG A 103 3.51 10.38 -4.35
N PRO A 104 3.08 11.14 -5.38
CA PRO A 104 2.98 10.61 -6.74
C PRO A 104 4.29 9.99 -7.25
N GLY A 105 4.18 8.79 -7.82
CA GLY A 105 5.30 8.09 -8.45
C GLY A 105 6.30 7.45 -7.49
N MET A 106 6.11 7.55 -6.17
CA MET A 106 7.04 6.99 -5.18
C MET A 106 6.81 5.51 -4.89
N VAL A 107 5.62 4.99 -5.19
CA VAL A 107 5.22 3.60 -4.89
C VAL A 107 4.54 2.97 -6.09
N GLN A 108 4.87 1.70 -6.34
CA GLN A 108 4.25 0.90 -7.38
C GLN A 108 3.88 -0.50 -6.86
N PHE A 109 2.75 -1.03 -7.31
CA PHE A 109 2.33 -2.41 -7.10
C PHE A 109 2.13 -3.07 -8.47
N ALA A 110 2.76 -4.22 -8.72
CA ALA A 110 2.83 -4.83 -10.05
C ALA A 110 3.26 -3.82 -11.15
N GLY A 111 4.16 -2.89 -10.83
CA GLY A 111 4.57 -1.78 -11.72
C GLY A 111 3.44 -0.79 -12.09
N LEU A 112 2.35 -0.73 -11.33
CA LEU A 112 1.29 0.26 -11.44
C LEU A 112 1.42 1.28 -10.29
N PRO A 113 1.24 2.58 -10.55
CA PRO A 113 1.35 3.61 -9.52
C PRO A 113 0.28 3.46 -8.43
N VAL A 114 0.69 3.55 -7.16
CA VAL A 114 -0.21 3.50 -5.99
C VAL A 114 -0.47 4.92 -5.49
N ALA A 115 -1.72 5.25 -5.22
CA ALA A 115 -2.16 6.50 -4.61
C ALA A 115 -2.23 6.40 -3.08
N GLU A 116 -2.77 5.30 -2.58
CA GLU A 116 -3.08 5.13 -1.18
C GLU A 116 -2.81 3.69 -0.73
N VAL A 117 -2.49 3.56 0.55
CA VAL A 117 -2.54 2.28 1.27
C VAL A 117 -3.58 2.42 2.37
N ARG A 118 -4.52 1.49 2.46
CA ARG A 118 -5.58 1.48 3.48
C ARG A 118 -5.45 0.24 4.34
N MET A 119 -5.60 0.39 5.64
CA MET A 119 -5.66 -0.70 6.59
C MET A 119 -6.97 -0.54 7.36
N MET A 120 -7.83 -1.53 7.23
CA MET A 120 -9.09 -1.60 7.96
C MET A 120 -8.99 -2.79 8.90
N ASP A 121 -8.82 -2.54 10.19
CA ASP A 121 -8.54 -3.58 11.19
C ASP A 121 -9.58 -3.55 12.30
N SER A 122 -9.98 -4.72 12.76
CA SER A 122 -10.76 -4.95 13.97
C SER A 122 -10.27 -6.20 14.70
N ASP A 123 -10.88 -6.52 15.84
CA ASP A 123 -10.57 -7.74 16.58
C ASP A 123 -10.88 -9.05 15.82
N LEU A 124 -11.65 -9.00 14.73
CA LEU A 124 -12.15 -10.19 14.01
C LEU A 124 -11.74 -10.24 12.53
N TRP A 125 -11.40 -9.10 11.95
CA TRP A 125 -11.16 -9.00 10.51
C TRP A 125 -10.15 -7.90 10.21
N SER A 126 -9.39 -8.13 9.14
CA SER A 126 -8.43 -7.19 8.57
C SER A 126 -8.62 -7.14 7.06
N ASP A 127 -8.72 -5.94 6.49
CA ASP A 127 -8.74 -5.69 5.06
C ASP A 127 -7.69 -4.63 4.70
N HIS A 128 -6.63 -5.08 4.03
CA HIS A 128 -5.50 -4.23 3.67
C HIS A 128 -5.48 -4.00 2.16
N GLN A 129 -5.43 -2.74 1.75
CA GLN A 129 -5.68 -2.35 0.36
C GLN A 129 -4.59 -1.46 -0.23
N TYR A 130 -4.27 -1.69 -1.50
CA TYR A 130 -3.58 -0.74 -2.37
C TYR A 130 -4.57 -0.09 -3.33
N VAL A 131 -4.66 1.23 -3.31
CA VAL A 131 -5.46 2.00 -4.26
C VAL A 131 -4.57 2.48 -5.40
N LEU A 132 -4.81 1.99 -6.60
CA LEU A 132 -3.99 2.27 -7.78
C LEU A 132 -4.50 3.48 -8.56
N GLN A 133 -3.59 4.27 -9.14
CA GLN A 133 -3.91 5.44 -9.99
C GLN A 133 -4.31 5.05 -11.42
N LYS A 134 -4.94 3.89 -11.58
CA LYS A 134 -5.37 3.34 -12.86
C LYS A 134 -6.76 2.78 -12.71
N SER A 135 -7.59 2.95 -13.75
CA SER A 135 -8.93 2.39 -13.73
C SER A 135 -8.84 0.87 -13.75
N TYR A 136 -9.90 0.23 -13.25
CA TYR A 136 -9.96 -1.24 -13.24
C TYR A 136 -9.75 -1.80 -14.66
N ALA A 137 -10.38 -1.20 -15.67
CA ALA A 137 -10.21 -1.61 -17.06
C ALA A 137 -8.75 -1.58 -17.55
N GLU A 138 -7.94 -0.62 -17.09
CA GLU A 138 -6.52 -0.52 -17.45
C GLU A 138 -5.63 -1.47 -16.64
N ALA A 139 -5.95 -1.68 -15.36
CA ALA A 139 -5.11 -2.43 -14.43
C ALA A 139 -5.37 -3.94 -14.45
N ARG A 140 -6.61 -4.35 -14.72
CA ARG A 140 -7.14 -5.70 -14.48
C ARG A 140 -6.28 -6.83 -15.05
N THR A 141 -5.91 -6.79 -16.33
CA THR A 141 -5.12 -7.87 -16.95
C THR A 141 -3.76 -8.00 -16.27
N LYS A 142 -3.09 -6.87 -16.03
CA LYS A 142 -1.76 -6.87 -15.40
C LYS A 142 -1.80 -7.39 -13.96
N LEU A 143 -2.83 -7.01 -13.21
CA LEU A 143 -3.03 -7.49 -11.84
C LEU A 143 -3.35 -8.98 -11.82
N ARG A 144 -4.22 -9.46 -12.72
CA ARG A 144 -4.49 -10.89 -12.89
C ARG A 144 -3.19 -11.66 -13.10
N ASP A 145 -2.41 -11.30 -14.11
CA ASP A 145 -1.17 -12.01 -14.47
C ASP A 145 -0.18 -12.01 -13.30
N PHE A 146 -0.06 -10.86 -12.61
CA PHE A 146 0.80 -10.73 -11.44
C PHE A 146 0.36 -11.67 -10.30
N ILE A 147 -0.93 -11.64 -9.92
CA ILE A 147 -1.47 -12.43 -8.82
C ILE A 147 -1.35 -13.93 -9.13
N GLN A 148 -1.70 -14.36 -10.34
CA GLN A 148 -1.59 -15.76 -10.75
C GLN A 148 -0.15 -16.24 -10.71
N SER A 149 0.78 -15.45 -11.26
CA SER A 149 2.20 -15.79 -11.25
C SER A 149 2.75 -15.89 -9.83
N ARG A 150 2.37 -15.00 -8.92
CA ARG A 150 2.80 -15.05 -7.52
C ARG A 150 2.23 -16.26 -6.78
N CYS A 151 0.94 -16.54 -6.96
CA CYS A 151 0.31 -17.71 -6.37
C CYS A 151 1.00 -19.00 -6.84
N GLN A 152 1.28 -19.13 -8.14
CA GLN A 152 1.96 -20.30 -8.70
C GLN A 152 3.36 -20.46 -8.09
N ALA A 153 4.13 -19.37 -8.06
CA ALA A 153 5.47 -19.38 -7.47
C ALA A 153 5.45 -19.75 -5.96
N GLN A 154 4.39 -19.38 -5.23
CA GLN A 154 4.23 -19.76 -3.83
C GLN A 154 3.90 -21.26 -3.70
N GLN A 155 2.97 -21.79 -4.49
CA GLN A 155 2.63 -23.21 -4.51
C GLN A 155 3.84 -24.10 -4.82
N GLU A 156 4.68 -23.69 -5.77
CA GLU A 156 5.91 -24.40 -6.12
C GLU A 156 6.93 -24.44 -4.97
N ARG A 157 7.02 -23.37 -4.16
CA ARG A 157 7.95 -23.27 -3.03
C ARG A 157 7.50 -24.09 -1.83
N ASP A 158 6.20 -24.03 -1.51
CA ASP A 158 5.66 -24.67 -0.31
C ASP A 158 5.51 -26.19 -0.48
N GLY A 159 5.74 -26.71 -1.70
CA GLY A 159 5.59 -28.13 -2.04
C GLY A 159 4.18 -28.65 -1.78
N ALA A 160 3.22 -27.73 -1.69
CA ALA A 160 1.92 -28.00 -1.11
C ALA A 160 1.00 -28.64 -2.15
N LEU A 161 0.40 -29.76 -1.76
CA LEU A 161 -0.78 -30.35 -2.41
C LEU A 161 -1.98 -29.43 -2.15
N VAL A 162 -1.97 -28.21 -2.68
CA VAL A 162 -3.07 -27.26 -2.47
C VAL A 162 -4.20 -27.62 -3.43
N GLU A 163 -5.38 -27.96 -2.89
CA GLU A 163 -6.60 -28.22 -3.67
C GLU A 163 -7.14 -26.96 -4.37
N ARG A 164 -6.70 -25.77 -3.96
CA ARG A 164 -7.17 -24.48 -4.48
C ARG A 164 -6.25 -23.96 -5.58
N GLY A 165 -6.83 -23.74 -6.76
CA GLY A 165 -6.09 -23.31 -7.94
C GLY A 165 -5.70 -21.82 -7.87
N CYS A 166 -4.56 -21.47 -8.47
CA CYS A 166 -4.14 -20.08 -8.70
C CYS A 166 -4.94 -19.37 -9.82
N SER A 167 -6.20 -19.75 -10.01
CA SER A 167 -7.08 -19.13 -11.00
C SER A 167 -7.95 -18.10 -10.30
N LEU A 168 -7.92 -16.85 -10.79
CA LEU A 168 -8.86 -15.86 -10.31
C LEU A 168 -10.24 -16.13 -10.90
N THR A 169 -11.26 -16.05 -10.05
CA THR A 169 -12.65 -15.96 -10.47
C THR A 169 -12.92 -14.53 -10.91
N GLU A 170 -13.59 -14.37 -12.04
CA GLU A 170 -14.03 -13.07 -12.52
C GLU A 170 -15.53 -12.93 -12.31
N THR A 171 -15.93 -11.81 -11.71
CA THR A 171 -17.32 -11.44 -11.48
C THR A 171 -17.58 -10.06 -12.09
N ASP A 172 -18.84 -9.62 -12.06
CA ASP A 172 -19.21 -8.26 -12.46
C ASP A 172 -18.60 -7.19 -11.55
N GLU A 173 -18.23 -7.57 -10.32
CA GLU A 173 -17.67 -6.69 -9.29
C GLU A 173 -16.14 -6.60 -9.37
N GLY A 174 -15.47 -7.64 -9.87
CA GLY A 174 -14.02 -7.67 -9.86
C GLY A 174 -13.38 -9.01 -10.20
N LEU A 175 -12.12 -9.14 -9.78
CA LEU A 175 -11.40 -10.41 -9.71
C LEU A 175 -11.32 -10.85 -8.26
N TYR A 176 -11.45 -12.15 -8.04
CA TYR A 176 -11.29 -12.76 -6.74
C TYR A 176 -10.34 -13.96 -6.82
N LEU A 177 -9.36 -14.03 -5.92
CA LEU A 177 -8.61 -15.24 -5.64
C LEU A 177 -8.93 -15.67 -4.21
N GLU A 178 -9.48 -16.87 -4.06
CA GLU A 178 -9.61 -17.50 -2.75
C GLU A 178 -8.21 -17.95 -2.27
N ALA A 179 -7.74 -17.39 -1.15
CA ALA A 179 -6.44 -17.73 -0.58
C ALA A 179 -6.58 -18.75 0.57
N SER A 180 -7.65 -18.66 1.36
CA SER A 180 -7.99 -19.57 2.45
C SER A 180 -9.51 -19.59 2.71
N GLU A 181 -9.98 -20.41 3.67
CA GLU A 181 -11.41 -20.38 4.08
C GLU A 181 -11.80 -19.06 4.73
N LEU A 182 -10.79 -18.33 5.20
CA LEU A 182 -10.89 -17.13 6.01
C LEU A 182 -10.42 -15.88 5.26
N GLY A 183 -10.08 -15.98 3.97
CA GLY A 183 -9.51 -14.84 3.26
C GLY A 183 -9.19 -15.05 1.80
N GLY A 184 -8.91 -13.94 1.14
CA GLY A 184 -8.65 -13.89 -0.28
C GLY A 184 -8.18 -12.54 -0.78
N ILE A 185 -7.88 -12.51 -2.07
CA ILE A 185 -7.44 -11.31 -2.77
C ILE A 185 -8.58 -10.84 -3.66
N TRP A 186 -8.97 -9.58 -3.52
CA TRP A 186 -9.96 -8.92 -4.36
C TRP A 186 -9.31 -7.83 -5.22
N VAL A 187 -9.78 -7.69 -6.46
CA VAL A 187 -9.42 -6.58 -7.34
C VAL A 187 -10.68 -6.00 -7.95
N HIS A 188 -11.01 -4.76 -7.66
CA HIS A 188 -12.26 -4.13 -8.11
C HIS A 188 -12.09 -2.63 -8.38
N PRO A 189 -13.03 -1.97 -9.07
CA PRO A 189 -13.07 -0.51 -9.15
C PRO A 189 -13.21 0.11 -7.76
N GLU A 190 -12.59 1.26 -7.53
CA GLU A 190 -12.81 2.00 -6.28
C GLU A 190 -14.23 2.61 -6.24
N GLU A 191 -14.91 2.44 -5.11
CA GLU A 191 -16.22 3.06 -4.90
C GLU A 191 -16.10 4.58 -4.87
N GLY A 192 -16.97 5.27 -5.60
CA GLY A 192 -16.96 6.72 -5.72
C GLY A 192 -15.89 7.29 -6.66
N ASP A 193 -14.90 6.50 -7.08
CA ASP A 193 -13.89 6.90 -8.06
C ASP A 193 -13.48 5.77 -9.03
N PRO A 194 -14.24 5.57 -10.13
CA PRO A 194 -13.96 4.50 -11.09
C PRO A 194 -12.66 4.71 -11.90
N ALA A 195 -11.98 5.87 -11.76
CA ALA A 195 -10.67 6.08 -12.34
C ALA A 195 -9.55 5.36 -11.57
N ARG A 196 -9.88 4.74 -10.43
CA ARG A 196 -8.96 4.01 -9.56
C ARG A 196 -9.37 2.55 -9.41
N THR A 197 -8.41 1.74 -8.99
CA THR A 197 -8.57 0.30 -8.76
C THR A 197 -8.14 -0.02 -7.34
N VAL A 198 -8.90 -0.85 -6.67
CA VAL A 198 -8.53 -1.42 -5.38
C VAL A 198 -7.95 -2.81 -5.62
N TYR A 199 -6.79 -3.08 -5.02
CA TYR A 199 -6.29 -4.41 -4.73
C TYR A 199 -6.40 -4.60 -3.21
N ALA A 200 -7.15 -5.60 -2.76
CA ALA A 200 -7.44 -5.85 -1.35
C ALA A 200 -6.99 -7.24 -0.93
N GLU A 201 -6.36 -7.35 0.23
CA GLU A 201 -6.03 -8.58 0.93
C GLU A 201 -6.91 -8.66 2.18
N ALA A 202 -7.98 -9.44 2.10
CA ALA A 202 -8.98 -9.56 3.16
C ALA A 202 -8.77 -10.86 3.93
N TRP A 203 -8.77 -10.76 5.26
CA TRP A 203 -8.54 -11.85 6.20
C TRP A 203 -9.50 -11.73 7.38
N SER A 204 -10.04 -12.86 7.83
CA SER A 204 -10.67 -13.01 9.14
C SER A 204 -9.77 -13.82 10.06
N ASP A 205 -9.63 -13.39 11.31
CA ASP A 205 -8.84 -14.07 12.34
C ASP A 205 -9.63 -15.19 13.05
#